data_AF-A0A0N0A877-F1
#
_entry.id   AF-A0A0N0A877-F1
#
_cell.length_a   1.000
_cell.length_b   1.000
_cell.length_c   1.000
_cell.angle_alpha   90.00
_cell.angle_beta   90.00
_cell.angle_gamma   90.00
#
_symmetry.space_group_name_H-M   'P 1'
#
loop_
_entity.id
_entity.type
_entity.pdbx_description
1 polymer ?
#
loop_
_entity_poly.entity_id
_entity_poly.type
_entity_poly.pdbx_seq_one_letter_code
_entity_poly.pdbx_strand_id
1 'polypeptide(L)'
;MSRHFTTAAIVQAAPAIRELRISIREQGQADPFGLIAVRPMHDTADVLAAFGWRLVTELEYVAGPNEERAEVTPCEPADHGGAEALRNTVRREIRARALARLAHPTAAHFHPVLLNGDHSVDPVGWTFLSDLGDDRVHRWVTAAGAVSVAPGCHSRADAAREIRAAHMTGVTAAPGDAAALTRLQQQSGPELARLLLIVRNGGTVPLDEEPTGQAPAEDVDEGDAPVFRKGDRIVCADGVTRIVQGMAPAVTAEPARVVVEGGSEWIAANCLRANFSDILDAHRRSNAAGARVRTEPDPTNPQWRAALAELGQALDYLRKADPTVRVALAEDDARDAVKRVHADACGFQPIHNTGEDEPVAWTFRTGHGAASRYGVVTRTAEVCPVGLYEYPTTAERAYRQHEAELTR
;
A
#
# COMPACT_ATOMS: atom_id res chain seq x y z
N MET A 1 31.60 3.28 -4.51
CA MET A 1 30.70 2.18 -4.91
C MET A 1 29.45 2.29 -4.09
N SER A 2 28.28 2.30 -4.73
CA SER A 2 27.00 2.39 -4.03
C SER A 2 26.72 1.12 -3.23
N ARG A 3 26.41 1.27 -1.94
CA ARG A 3 25.98 0.15 -1.09
C ARG A 3 24.51 -0.15 -1.34
N HIS A 4 24.16 -1.43 -1.45
CA HIS A 4 22.77 -1.86 -1.60
C HIS A 4 22.37 -2.71 -0.40
N PHE A 5 21.12 -2.57 0.02
CA PHE A 5 20.57 -3.35 1.12
C PHE A 5 19.35 -4.10 0.63
N THR A 6 19.23 -5.36 1.02
CA THR A 6 17.98 -6.10 0.86
C THR A 6 17.17 -6.09 2.15
N THR A 7 15.86 -6.13 2.02
CA THR A 7 14.93 -6.39 3.11
C THR A 7 13.97 -7.48 2.66
N ALA A 8 13.96 -8.58 3.39
CA ALA A 8 13.13 -9.75 3.16
C ALA A 8 12.14 -9.90 4.31
N ALA A 9 10.84 -9.90 4.05
CA ALA A 9 9.83 -10.05 5.09
C ALA A 9 8.87 -11.18 4.76
N ILE A 10 8.66 -12.09 5.72
CA ILE A 10 7.57 -13.04 5.66
C ILE A 10 6.33 -12.36 6.25
N VAL A 11 5.45 -11.89 5.38
CA VAL A 11 4.25 -11.15 5.78
C VAL A 11 3.03 -12.05 5.78
N GLN A 12 2.14 -11.86 6.75
CA GLN A 12 0.84 -12.52 6.74
C GLN A 12 -0.10 -11.80 5.76
N ALA A 13 -0.23 -12.33 4.55
CA ALA A 13 -1.10 -11.73 3.53
C ALA A 13 -2.59 -12.08 3.72
N ALA A 14 -2.90 -13.17 4.44
CA ALA A 14 -4.25 -13.56 4.86
C ALA A 14 -4.18 -14.64 5.98
N PRO A 15 -5.31 -15.04 6.61
CA PRO A 15 -5.33 -16.14 7.58
C PRO A 15 -4.70 -17.43 7.00
N ALA A 16 -3.64 -17.92 7.65
CA ALA A 16 -2.82 -19.07 7.21
C ALA A 16 -1.95 -18.86 5.94
N ILE A 17 -1.78 -17.63 5.46
CA ILE A 17 -0.94 -17.33 4.28
C ILE A 17 0.21 -16.40 4.62
N ARG A 18 1.41 -16.85 4.24
CA ARG A 18 2.67 -16.12 4.35
C ARG A 18 3.23 -15.84 2.95
N GLU A 19 3.62 -14.59 2.67
CA GLU A 19 4.31 -14.19 1.45
C GLU A 19 5.74 -13.77 1.81
N LEU A 20 6.74 -14.16 1.00
CA LEU A 20 8.09 -13.60 1.10
C LEU A 20 8.15 -12.35 0.21
N ARG A 21 8.40 -11.18 0.83
CA ARG A 21 8.60 -9.91 0.15
C ARG A 21 10.07 -9.56 0.19
N ILE A 22 10.72 -9.50 -0.97
CA ILE A 22 12.12 -9.08 -1.08
C ILE A 22 12.16 -7.70 -1.70
N SER A 23 12.92 -6.81 -1.11
CA SER A 23 13.13 -5.47 -1.61
C SER A 23 14.62 -5.16 -1.59
N ILE A 24 15.10 -4.40 -2.55
CA ILE A 24 16.51 -4.02 -2.67
C ILE A 24 16.54 -2.50 -2.82
N ARG A 25 17.38 -1.83 -2.02
CA ARG A 25 17.51 -0.37 -2.00
C ARG A 25 18.97 0.03 -2.05
N GLU A 26 19.26 1.08 -2.80
CA GLU A 26 20.55 1.76 -2.68
C GLU A 26 20.58 2.57 -1.37
N GLN A 27 21.75 2.66 -0.73
CA GLN A 27 21.92 3.46 0.48
C GLN A 27 21.50 4.91 0.24
N GLY A 28 20.54 5.39 1.03
CA GLY A 28 20.03 6.77 0.93
C GLY A 28 18.79 6.92 0.06
N GLN A 29 18.41 5.91 -0.73
CA GLN A 29 17.12 5.88 -1.42
C GLN A 29 15.96 5.59 -0.44
N ALA A 30 14.87 6.33 -0.61
CA ALA A 30 13.65 6.15 0.18
C ALA A 30 12.77 5.01 -0.38
N ASP A 31 12.71 4.88 -1.70
CA ASP A 31 11.86 3.92 -2.39
C ASP A 31 12.67 2.69 -2.83
N PRO A 32 12.37 1.48 -2.31
CA PRO A 32 13.10 0.29 -2.70
C PRO A 32 12.65 -0.21 -4.09
N PHE A 33 13.60 -0.77 -4.85
CA PHE A 33 13.29 -1.68 -5.95
C PHE A 33 12.71 -2.98 -5.34
N GLY A 34 11.39 -3.16 -5.43
CA GLY A 34 10.70 -4.31 -4.88
C GLY A 34 10.74 -5.53 -5.82
N LEU A 35 11.45 -6.60 -5.45
CA LEU A 35 11.24 -7.93 -6.02
C LEU A 35 10.02 -8.57 -5.34
N ILE A 36 8.85 -8.34 -5.92
CA ILE A 36 7.58 -8.73 -5.31
C ILE A 36 7.34 -10.24 -5.47
N ALA A 37 7.02 -10.83 -4.31
CA ALA A 37 6.27 -12.07 -4.09
C ALA A 37 6.89 -13.33 -4.69
N VAL A 38 7.69 -13.99 -3.86
CA VAL A 38 7.97 -15.41 -4.02
C VAL A 38 7.23 -16.12 -2.88
N ARG A 39 6.68 -17.31 -3.12
CA ARG A 39 6.30 -18.17 -1.98
C ARG A 39 7.54 -18.34 -1.07
N PRO A 40 7.35 -18.54 0.24
CA PRO A 40 8.43 -18.97 1.15
C PRO A 40 8.96 -20.39 0.84
N MET A 41 8.77 -20.88 -0.39
CA MET A 41 9.30 -22.15 -0.89
C MET A 41 10.75 -22.03 -1.38
N HIS A 42 11.25 -20.81 -1.56
CA HIS A 42 12.61 -20.55 -1.97
C HIS A 42 13.36 -19.82 -0.86
N ASP A 43 14.63 -20.16 -0.69
CA ASP A 43 15.52 -19.40 0.17
C ASP A 43 15.67 -17.98 -0.39
N THR A 44 15.69 -16.98 0.50
CA THR A 44 15.91 -15.58 0.14
C THR A 44 17.21 -15.42 -0.66
N ALA A 45 18.26 -16.17 -0.30
CA ALA A 45 19.54 -16.16 -1.00
C ALA A 45 19.42 -16.66 -2.46
N ASP A 46 18.67 -17.74 -2.69
CA ASP A 46 18.44 -18.31 -4.03
C ASP A 46 17.66 -17.34 -4.92
N VAL A 47 16.66 -16.66 -4.36
CA VAL A 47 15.92 -15.62 -5.09
C VAL A 47 16.84 -14.48 -5.46
N LEU A 48 17.62 -13.95 -4.51
CA LEU A 48 18.57 -12.87 -4.79
C LEU A 48 19.56 -13.27 -5.88
N ALA A 49 20.17 -14.46 -5.79
CA ALA A 49 21.12 -14.98 -6.77
C ALA A 49 20.49 -15.13 -8.17
N ALA A 50 19.25 -15.64 -8.24
CA ALA A 50 18.53 -15.77 -9.50
C ALA A 50 18.28 -14.41 -10.18
N PHE A 51 18.25 -13.31 -9.42
CA PHE A 51 18.04 -11.95 -9.92
C PHE A 51 19.33 -11.11 -9.99
N GLY A 52 20.52 -11.73 -9.88
CA GLY A 52 21.79 -11.03 -10.01
C GLY A 52 22.20 -10.24 -8.77
N TRP A 53 21.81 -10.72 -7.59
CA TRP A 53 22.19 -10.14 -6.30
C TRP A 53 22.88 -11.18 -5.44
N ARG A 54 24.00 -10.79 -4.84
CA ARG A 54 24.74 -11.62 -3.90
C ARG A 54 24.73 -10.99 -2.52
N LEU A 55 24.39 -11.78 -1.50
CA LEU A 55 24.51 -11.38 -0.09
C LEU A 55 25.99 -11.10 0.24
N VAL A 56 26.25 -9.94 0.82
CA VAL A 56 27.57 -9.51 1.33
C VAL A 56 27.65 -9.82 2.83
N THR A 57 26.54 -9.66 3.54
CA THR A 57 26.38 -10.02 4.96
C THR A 57 25.33 -11.12 5.12
N GLU A 58 25.32 -11.78 6.27
CA GLU A 58 24.22 -12.65 6.65
C GLU A 58 22.91 -11.85 6.79
N LEU A 59 21.78 -12.54 6.63
CA LEU A 59 20.45 -11.97 6.85
C LEU A 59 20.24 -11.78 8.36
N GLU A 60 20.22 -10.54 8.81
CA GLU A 60 19.99 -10.16 10.19
C GLU A 60 18.49 -9.93 10.44
N TYR A 61 17.94 -10.64 11.43
CA TYR A 61 16.56 -10.44 11.85
C TYR A 61 16.39 -9.11 12.60
N VAL A 62 15.48 -8.26 12.13
CA VAL A 62 15.13 -7.00 12.77
C VAL A 62 13.82 -7.17 13.54
N ALA A 63 13.94 -7.25 14.86
CA ALA A 63 12.79 -7.34 15.77
C ALA A 63 11.91 -6.09 15.67
N GLY A 64 10.63 -6.28 15.36
CA GLY A 64 9.66 -5.20 15.16
C GLY A 64 8.84 -5.42 13.87
N PRO A 65 9.39 -5.07 12.69
CA PRO A 65 8.72 -5.27 11.40
C PRO A 65 8.62 -6.74 10.96
N ASN A 66 9.25 -7.68 11.67
CA ASN A 66 9.36 -9.09 11.31
C ASN A 66 9.99 -9.28 9.92
N GLU A 67 11.14 -8.64 9.72
CA GLU A 67 11.90 -8.65 8.48
C GLU A 67 13.38 -9.00 8.74
N GLU A 68 14.03 -9.54 7.72
CA GLU A 68 15.44 -9.82 7.63
C GLU A 68 16.11 -8.78 6.73
N ARG A 69 17.31 -8.34 7.09
CA ARG A 69 18.08 -7.36 6.31
C ARG A 69 19.50 -7.85 6.06
N ALA A 70 20.04 -7.54 4.89
CA ALA A 70 21.44 -7.79 4.58
C ALA A 70 21.97 -6.74 3.60
N GLU A 71 23.29 -6.54 3.58
CA GLU A 71 23.96 -5.88 2.47
C GLU A 71 24.03 -6.83 1.27
N VAL A 72 23.76 -6.30 0.08
CA VAL A 72 23.84 -7.04 -1.19
C VAL A 72 24.71 -6.29 -2.18
N THR A 73 25.33 -7.02 -3.10
CA THR A 73 26.03 -6.45 -4.25
C THR A 73 25.44 -7.01 -5.55
N PRO A 74 25.35 -6.20 -6.62
CA PRO A 74 25.08 -6.74 -7.95
C PRO A 74 26.10 -7.82 -8.32
N CYS A 75 25.65 -8.86 -9.01
CA CYS A 75 26.46 -9.92 -9.60
C CYS A 75 25.81 -10.44 -10.88
N GLU A 76 26.51 -11.31 -11.62
CA GLU A 76 25.88 -12.06 -12.70
C GLU A 76 24.73 -12.92 -12.13
N PRO A 77 23.52 -12.90 -12.74
CA PRO A 77 22.45 -13.79 -12.36
C PRO A 77 22.88 -15.25 -12.42
N ALA A 78 22.47 -16.03 -11.44
CA ALA A 78 22.76 -17.46 -11.45
C ALA A 78 22.22 -18.12 -12.74
N ASP A 79 23.07 -18.91 -13.40
CA ASP A 79 22.82 -19.51 -14.73
C ASP A 79 22.59 -21.03 -14.66
N HIS A 80 22.10 -21.53 -13.54
CA HIS A 80 21.64 -22.91 -13.44
C HIS A 80 20.14 -22.99 -13.77
N GLY A 81 19.68 -24.14 -14.27
CA GLY A 81 18.28 -24.33 -14.69
C GLY A 81 17.25 -23.98 -13.61
N GLY A 82 17.59 -24.17 -12.32
CA GLY A 82 16.74 -23.75 -11.20
C GLY A 82 16.54 -22.23 -11.09
N ALA A 83 17.57 -21.43 -11.38
CA ALA A 83 17.48 -19.98 -11.33
C ALA A 83 16.65 -19.41 -12.48
N GLU A 84 16.75 -19.99 -13.68
CA GLU A 84 15.90 -19.61 -14.81
C GLU A 84 14.42 -19.95 -14.55
N ALA A 85 14.14 -21.14 -14.03
CA ALA A 85 12.80 -21.54 -13.63
C ALA A 85 12.22 -20.57 -12.59
N LEU A 86 13.01 -20.21 -11.58
CA LEU A 86 12.61 -19.24 -10.55
C LEU A 86 12.30 -17.85 -11.13
N ARG A 87 13.18 -17.31 -11.99
CA ARG A 87 12.94 -16.04 -12.70
C ARG A 87 11.64 -16.09 -13.50
N ASN A 88 11.39 -17.19 -14.20
CA ASN A 88 10.19 -17.34 -15.01
C ASN A 88 8.92 -17.45 -14.16
N THR A 89 8.97 -18.15 -13.02
CA THR A 89 7.87 -18.24 -12.07
C THR A 89 7.51 -16.88 -11.48
N VAL A 90 8.50 -16.09 -11.05
CA VAL A 90 8.28 -14.72 -10.57
C VAL A 90 7.69 -13.82 -11.66
N ARG A 91 8.20 -13.89 -12.90
CA ARG A 91 7.65 -13.14 -14.04
C ARG A 91 6.19 -13.49 -14.30
N ARG A 92 5.84 -14.78 -14.27
CA ARG A 92 4.45 -15.24 -14.46
C ARG A 92 3.55 -14.72 -13.34
N GLU A 93 4.02 -14.72 -12.09
CA GLU A 93 3.27 -14.19 -10.95
C GLU A 93 2.99 -12.69 -11.08
N ILE A 94 4.03 -11.90 -11.43
CA ILE A 94 3.88 -10.45 -11.63
C ILE A 94 2.85 -10.17 -12.73
N ARG A 95 2.94 -10.88 -13.86
CA ARG A 95 2.00 -10.73 -14.97
C ARG A 95 0.57 -11.10 -14.56
N ALA A 96 0.40 -12.21 -13.86
CA ALA A 96 -0.91 -12.67 -13.41
C ALA A 96 -1.58 -11.67 -12.45
N ARG A 97 -0.81 -11.13 -11.49
CA ARG A 97 -1.31 -10.10 -10.56
C ARG A 97 -1.70 -8.82 -11.30
N ALA A 98 -0.89 -8.38 -12.27
CA ALA A 98 -1.19 -7.20 -13.09
C ALA A 98 -2.48 -7.40 -13.91
N LEU A 99 -2.62 -8.53 -14.60
CA LEU A 99 -3.81 -8.87 -15.39
C LEU A 99 -5.06 -8.96 -14.53
N ALA A 100 -4.98 -9.64 -13.39
CA ALA A 100 -6.10 -9.75 -12.46
C ALA A 100 -6.57 -8.39 -11.97
N ARG A 101 -5.64 -7.44 -11.73
CA ARG A 101 -6.00 -6.08 -11.31
C ARG A 101 -6.52 -5.19 -12.44
N LEU A 102 -6.02 -5.37 -13.66
CA LEU A 102 -6.59 -4.70 -14.83
C LEU A 102 -8.04 -5.15 -15.06
N ALA A 103 -8.32 -6.44 -14.91
CA ALA A 103 -9.67 -6.99 -15.03
C ALA A 103 -10.55 -6.69 -13.81
N HIS A 104 -9.96 -6.67 -12.61
CA HIS A 104 -10.64 -6.49 -11.33
C HIS A 104 -9.80 -5.56 -10.44
N PRO A 105 -10.05 -4.24 -10.44
CA PRO A 105 -9.24 -3.28 -9.69
C PRO A 105 -9.08 -3.58 -8.20
N THR A 106 -10.05 -4.28 -7.60
CA THR A 106 -10.06 -4.71 -6.19
C THR A 106 -9.30 -6.03 -5.94
N ALA A 107 -8.64 -6.62 -6.95
CA ALA A 107 -7.99 -7.92 -6.81
C ALA A 107 -6.87 -7.93 -5.75
N ALA A 108 -7.05 -8.80 -4.75
CA ALA A 108 -6.17 -8.98 -3.60
C ALA A 108 -6.03 -10.47 -3.22
N HIS A 109 -5.16 -10.77 -2.25
CA HIS A 109 -4.99 -12.11 -1.68
C HIS A 109 -4.73 -13.23 -2.72
N PHE A 110 -3.66 -13.08 -3.49
CA PHE A 110 -3.31 -14.05 -4.53
C PHE A 110 -2.81 -15.37 -3.93
N HIS A 111 -3.32 -16.50 -4.43
CA HIS A 111 -2.91 -17.85 -4.03
C HIS A 111 -2.56 -18.69 -5.24
N PRO A 112 -1.28 -19.07 -5.40
CA PRO A 112 -0.91 -19.97 -6.47
C PRO A 112 -1.60 -21.32 -6.30
N VAL A 113 -2.06 -21.85 -7.42
CA VAL A 113 -2.68 -23.17 -7.55
C VAL A 113 -1.69 -24.06 -8.29
N LEU A 114 -1.36 -25.18 -7.67
CA LEU A 114 -0.44 -26.18 -8.20
C LEU A 114 -1.23 -27.32 -8.83
N LEU A 115 -0.74 -27.92 -9.92
CA LEU A 115 -1.46 -28.99 -10.62
C LEU A 115 -1.64 -30.23 -9.73
N ASN A 116 -0.58 -30.62 -9.02
CA ASN A 116 -0.46 -31.88 -8.28
C ASN A 116 -0.18 -31.67 -6.77
N GLY A 117 -0.83 -30.69 -6.14
CA GLY A 117 -0.58 -30.38 -4.73
C GLY A 117 0.84 -29.83 -4.50
N ASP A 118 1.42 -30.05 -3.32
CA ASP A 118 2.66 -29.41 -2.86
C ASP A 118 3.94 -29.89 -3.58
N HIS A 119 3.85 -30.87 -4.47
CA HIS A 119 5.01 -31.41 -5.20
C HIS A 119 5.35 -30.67 -6.49
N SER A 120 4.50 -29.76 -6.96
CA SER A 120 4.79 -28.94 -8.13
C SER A 120 5.33 -27.59 -7.70
N VAL A 121 6.49 -27.19 -8.25
CA VAL A 121 7.07 -25.87 -8.01
C VAL A 121 6.43 -24.78 -8.87
N ASP A 122 5.79 -25.17 -9.98
CA ASP A 122 5.25 -24.25 -10.96
C ASP A 122 3.72 -24.12 -10.80
N PRO A 123 3.20 -22.94 -10.46
CA PRO A 123 1.77 -22.73 -10.41
C PRO A 123 1.15 -22.79 -11.80
N VAL A 124 -0.01 -23.45 -11.90
CA VAL A 124 -0.88 -23.39 -13.09
C VAL A 124 -1.63 -22.06 -13.16
N GLY A 125 -1.63 -21.30 -12.06
CA GLY A 125 -2.05 -19.90 -11.97
C GLY A 125 -2.31 -19.50 -10.52
N TRP A 126 -3.09 -18.45 -10.30
CA TRP A 126 -3.40 -17.90 -8.98
C TRP A 126 -4.90 -17.68 -8.82
N THR A 127 -5.46 -18.06 -7.67
CA THR A 127 -6.74 -17.51 -7.23
C THR A 127 -6.53 -16.17 -6.56
N PHE A 128 -7.54 -15.33 -6.52
CA PHE A 128 -7.52 -14.05 -5.81
C PHE A 128 -8.93 -13.74 -5.30
N LEU A 129 -9.02 -12.79 -4.38
CA LEU A 129 -10.29 -12.19 -3.95
C LEU A 129 -10.53 -10.92 -4.76
N SER A 130 -11.72 -10.77 -5.32
CA SER A 130 -12.24 -9.47 -5.71
C SER A 130 -13.29 -9.04 -4.70
N ASP A 131 -13.43 -7.72 -4.58
CA ASP A 131 -14.43 -7.07 -3.73
C ASP A 131 -14.15 -7.27 -2.23
N LEU A 132 -14.69 -6.38 -1.40
CA LEU A 132 -14.48 -6.35 0.05
C LEU A 132 -15.83 -6.53 0.77
N GLY A 133 -15.79 -6.97 2.03
CA GLY A 133 -17.00 -7.14 2.85
C GLY A 133 -17.70 -8.49 2.64
N ASP A 134 -19.03 -8.47 2.62
CA ASP A 134 -19.89 -9.66 2.48
C ASP A 134 -19.99 -10.15 1.02
N ASP A 135 -19.65 -9.30 0.05
CA ASP A 135 -19.66 -9.60 -1.38
C ASP A 135 -18.34 -10.20 -1.90
N ARG A 136 -17.53 -10.80 -1.02
CA ARG A 136 -16.24 -11.39 -1.41
C ARG A 136 -16.44 -12.52 -2.40
N VAL A 137 -15.82 -12.38 -3.57
CA VAL A 137 -15.83 -13.42 -4.60
C VAL A 137 -14.41 -13.92 -4.87
N HIS A 138 -14.25 -15.25 -4.92
CA HIS A 138 -13.00 -15.85 -5.34
C HIS A 138 -12.93 -15.92 -6.87
N ARG A 139 -11.83 -15.44 -7.42
CA ARG A 139 -11.55 -15.43 -8.86
C ARG A 139 -10.22 -16.10 -9.14
N TRP A 140 -9.87 -16.24 -10.40
CA TRP A 140 -8.60 -16.86 -10.79
C TRP A 140 -7.99 -16.25 -12.04
N VAL A 141 -6.67 -16.39 -12.16
CA VAL A 141 -5.86 -16.02 -13.32
C VAL A 141 -4.84 -17.13 -13.59
N THR A 142 -4.83 -17.72 -14.79
CA THR A 142 -3.89 -18.79 -15.14
C THR A 142 -2.47 -18.25 -15.31
N ALA A 143 -1.47 -19.13 -15.25
CA ALA A 143 -0.08 -18.81 -15.60
C ALA A 143 0.09 -18.34 -17.06
N ALA A 144 -0.85 -18.68 -17.94
CA ALA A 144 -0.92 -18.21 -19.31
C ALA A 144 -1.62 -16.85 -19.46
N GLY A 145 -2.19 -16.30 -18.38
CA GLY A 145 -2.83 -14.98 -18.35
C GLY A 145 -4.35 -14.99 -18.62
N ALA A 146 -5.00 -16.15 -18.60
CA ALA A 146 -6.46 -16.24 -18.70
C ALA A 146 -7.10 -15.88 -17.37
N VAL A 147 -8.02 -14.91 -17.33
CA VAL A 147 -8.69 -14.44 -16.10
C VAL A 147 -10.13 -14.95 -16.08
N SER A 148 -10.62 -15.39 -14.92
CA SER A 148 -12.02 -15.83 -14.75
C SER A 148 -12.99 -14.70 -15.07
N VAL A 149 -13.89 -14.93 -16.04
CA VAL A 149 -15.01 -14.02 -16.33
C VAL A 149 -16.20 -14.39 -15.44
N ALA A 150 -17.01 -13.41 -15.03
CA ALA A 150 -18.09 -13.55 -14.05
C ALA A 150 -19.09 -14.71 -14.32
N PRO A 151 -19.81 -15.20 -13.29
CA PRO A 151 -19.69 -14.85 -11.86
C PRO A 151 -18.57 -15.67 -11.21
N GLY A 152 -17.70 -15.04 -10.40
CA GLY A 152 -16.63 -15.80 -9.74
C GLY A 152 -17.16 -16.86 -8.75
N CYS A 153 -16.26 -17.53 -8.05
CA CYS A 153 -16.60 -18.66 -7.18
C CYS A 153 -16.90 -18.21 -5.74
N HIS A 154 -17.79 -18.93 -5.06
CA HIS A 154 -18.08 -18.71 -3.63
C HIS A 154 -16.96 -19.17 -2.70
N SER A 155 -16.08 -20.06 -3.17
CA SER A 155 -14.96 -20.56 -2.38
C SER A 155 -13.67 -20.57 -3.17
N ARG A 156 -12.55 -20.42 -2.44
CA ARG A 156 -11.21 -20.58 -3.02
C ARG A 156 -11.00 -21.97 -3.61
N ALA A 157 -11.57 -23.01 -2.99
CA ALA A 157 -11.43 -24.39 -3.44
C ALA A 157 -12.08 -24.60 -4.81
N ASP A 158 -13.21 -23.94 -5.07
CA ASP A 158 -13.90 -23.97 -6.35
C ASP A 158 -13.11 -23.20 -7.41
N ALA A 159 -12.62 -21.99 -7.10
CA ALA A 159 -11.75 -21.24 -8.00
C ALA A 159 -10.47 -22.01 -8.34
N ALA A 160 -9.89 -22.73 -7.36
CA ALA A 160 -8.73 -23.59 -7.56
C ALA A 160 -9.03 -24.85 -8.39
N ARG A 161 -10.28 -25.31 -8.43
CA ARG A 161 -10.73 -26.41 -9.28
C ARG A 161 -10.94 -25.95 -10.71
N GLU A 162 -11.58 -24.80 -10.89
CA GLU A 162 -11.80 -24.18 -12.20
C GLU A 162 -10.48 -23.85 -12.91
N ILE A 163 -9.52 -23.23 -12.21
CA ILE A 163 -8.22 -22.91 -12.82
C ILE A 163 -7.45 -24.16 -13.24
N ARG A 164 -7.54 -25.27 -12.48
CA ARG A 164 -6.93 -26.56 -12.88
C ARG A 164 -7.63 -27.13 -14.10
N ALA A 165 -8.96 -27.04 -14.16
CA ALA A 165 -9.73 -27.47 -15.33
C ALA A 165 -9.37 -26.63 -16.57
N ALA A 166 -9.27 -25.31 -16.44
CA ALA A 166 -8.84 -24.41 -17.50
C ALA A 166 -7.41 -24.73 -17.99
N HIS A 167 -6.49 -25.04 -17.06
CA HIS A 167 -5.14 -25.48 -17.41
C HIS A 167 -5.13 -26.81 -18.18
N MET A 168 -5.85 -27.82 -17.70
CA MET A 168 -5.90 -29.15 -18.34
C MET A 168 -6.54 -29.13 -19.72
N THR A 169 -7.52 -28.26 -19.94
CA THR A 169 -8.22 -28.13 -21.22
C THR A 169 -7.47 -27.25 -22.22
N GLY A 170 -6.36 -26.62 -21.80
CA GLY A 170 -5.64 -25.64 -22.62
C GLY A 170 -6.49 -24.41 -22.95
N VAL A 171 -7.58 -24.18 -22.22
CA VAL A 171 -8.46 -23.04 -22.44
C VAL A 171 -7.70 -21.78 -22.07
N THR A 172 -7.23 -21.08 -23.10
CA THR A 172 -6.98 -19.65 -23.03
C THR A 172 -8.35 -18.99 -22.96
N ALA A 173 -8.89 -18.77 -21.76
CA ALA A 173 -10.08 -17.91 -21.66
C ALA A 173 -9.72 -16.62 -22.40
N ALA A 174 -10.58 -16.16 -23.30
CA ALA A 174 -10.32 -14.93 -24.05
C ALA A 174 -9.98 -13.86 -23.00
N PRO A 175 -8.72 -13.36 -22.96
CA PRO A 175 -8.37 -12.36 -21.98
C PRO A 175 -9.37 -11.23 -22.16
N GLY A 176 -10.00 -10.78 -21.07
CA GLY A 176 -10.90 -9.62 -21.11
C GLY A 176 -10.23 -8.41 -21.79
N ASP A 177 -8.89 -8.42 -21.86
CA ASP A 177 -8.07 -7.55 -22.66
C ASP A 177 -6.84 -8.29 -23.26
N ALA A 178 -6.99 -8.86 -24.47
CA ALA A 178 -5.91 -9.52 -25.21
C ALA A 178 -4.73 -8.59 -25.53
N ALA A 179 -5.00 -7.29 -25.67
CA ALA A 179 -3.99 -6.29 -25.93
C ALA A 179 -3.13 -6.06 -24.67
N ALA A 180 -3.74 -5.94 -23.49
CA ALA A 180 -3.02 -5.82 -22.23
C ALA A 180 -2.12 -7.03 -21.96
N LEU A 181 -2.61 -8.25 -22.20
CA LEU A 181 -1.79 -9.47 -22.07
C LEU A 181 -0.57 -9.44 -22.99
N THR A 182 -0.77 -9.12 -24.27
CA THR A 182 0.31 -9.03 -25.26
C THR A 182 1.34 -7.97 -24.84
N ARG A 183 0.89 -6.79 -24.40
CA ARG A 183 1.78 -5.72 -23.93
C ARG A 183 2.58 -6.14 -22.69
N LEU A 184 1.92 -6.73 -21.68
CA LEU A 184 2.59 -7.24 -20.47
C LEU A 184 3.59 -8.37 -20.79
N GLN A 185 3.33 -9.18 -21.82
CA GLN A 185 4.28 -10.20 -22.27
C GLN A 185 5.54 -9.61 -22.90
N GLN A 186 5.41 -8.46 -23.56
CA GLN A 186 6.52 -7.73 -24.20
C GLN A 186 7.33 -6.88 -23.20
N GLN A 187 6.79 -6.57 -22.02
CA GLN A 187 7.49 -5.77 -21.03
C GLN A 187 8.70 -6.51 -20.42
N SER A 188 9.76 -5.74 -20.15
CA SER A 188 10.93 -6.20 -19.40
C SER A 188 10.56 -6.52 -17.94
N GLY A 189 11.39 -7.30 -17.24
CA GLY A 189 11.19 -7.58 -15.81
C GLY A 189 11.08 -6.32 -14.93
N PRO A 190 11.99 -5.34 -15.07
CA PRO A 190 11.90 -4.07 -14.35
C PRO A 190 10.61 -3.29 -14.64
N GLU A 191 10.20 -3.20 -15.91
CA GLU A 191 8.97 -2.47 -16.27
C GLU A 191 7.71 -3.18 -15.74
N LEU A 192 7.69 -4.51 -15.76
CA LEU A 192 6.63 -5.30 -15.13
C LEU A 192 6.50 -5.04 -13.63
N ALA A 193 7.63 -4.94 -12.92
CA ALA A 193 7.63 -4.60 -11.49
C ALA A 193 7.09 -3.19 -11.24
N ARG A 194 7.50 -2.22 -12.07
CA ARG A 194 6.99 -0.84 -12.03
C ARG A 194 5.48 -0.78 -12.28
N LEU A 195 4.99 -1.43 -13.35
CA LEU A 195 3.56 -1.49 -13.68
C LEU A 195 2.75 -2.14 -12.55
N LEU A 196 3.26 -3.23 -11.96
CA LEU A 196 2.59 -3.88 -10.83
C LEU A 196 2.48 -2.95 -9.61
N LEU A 197 3.50 -2.13 -9.33
CA LEU A 197 3.45 -1.14 -8.25
C LEU A 197 2.40 -0.06 -8.52
N ILE A 198 2.34 0.48 -9.74
CA ILE A 198 1.33 1.47 -10.14
C ILE A 198 -0.07 0.90 -9.95
N VAL A 199 -0.32 -0.28 -10.53
CA VAL A 199 -1.63 -0.94 -10.48
C VAL A 199 -2.00 -1.37 -9.05
N ARG A 200 -1.03 -1.82 -8.24
CA ARG A 200 -1.24 -2.15 -6.81
C ARG A 200 -1.76 -0.97 -6.02
N ASN A 201 -1.22 0.20 -6.33
CA ASN A 201 -1.52 1.42 -5.62
C ASN A 201 -2.81 2.07 -6.14
N GLY A 202 -3.59 1.38 -7.00
CA GLY A 202 -4.81 1.93 -7.58
C GLY A 202 -4.56 2.97 -8.68
N GLY A 203 -3.32 3.11 -9.13
CA GLY A 203 -3.00 3.92 -10.29
C GLY A 203 -3.53 3.28 -11.57
N THR A 204 -4.06 4.10 -12.46
CA THR A 204 -4.34 3.69 -13.84
C THR A 204 -3.03 3.72 -14.62
N VAL A 205 -2.73 2.63 -15.32
CA VAL A 205 -1.68 2.65 -16.34
C VAL A 205 -2.37 3.07 -17.64
N PRO A 206 -2.12 4.26 -18.19
CA PRO A 206 -2.54 4.54 -19.56
C PRO A 206 -1.74 3.60 -20.46
N LEU A 207 -2.35 2.47 -20.82
CA LEU A 207 -1.66 1.46 -21.62
C LEU A 207 -1.45 1.93 -23.07
N ASP A 208 -2.09 3.04 -23.49
CA ASP A 208 -2.11 3.57 -24.85
C ASP A 208 -1.27 4.85 -25.05
N GLU A 209 -0.64 5.39 -24.00
CA GLU A 209 0.26 6.54 -24.16
C GLU A 209 1.67 6.02 -24.50
N GLU A 210 2.08 6.18 -25.77
CA GLU A 210 3.50 6.13 -26.11
C GLU A 210 4.25 7.12 -25.19
N PRO A 211 5.44 6.77 -24.67
CA PRO A 211 6.20 7.67 -23.81
C PRO A 211 6.65 8.88 -24.62
N THR A 212 5.80 9.89 -24.70
CA THR A 212 6.11 11.18 -25.28
C THR A 212 7.05 11.86 -24.29
N GLY A 213 8.35 11.87 -24.61
CA GLY A 213 9.38 12.56 -23.85
C GLY A 213 9.27 14.09 -23.89
N GLN A 214 8.06 14.63 -23.99
CA GLN A 214 7.78 16.06 -24.02
C GLN A 214 7.15 16.47 -22.70
N ALA A 215 7.94 17.23 -21.92
CA ALA A 215 7.43 17.96 -20.78
C ALA A 215 6.26 18.85 -21.24
N PRO A 216 5.14 18.89 -20.52
CA PRO A 216 4.01 19.73 -20.89
C PRO A 216 4.45 21.19 -20.85
N ALA A 217 4.18 21.91 -21.94
CA ALA A 217 4.37 23.34 -22.01
C ALA A 217 3.42 24.02 -21.02
N GLU A 218 3.99 24.65 -20.00
CA GLU A 218 3.30 25.55 -19.09
C GLU A 218 2.99 26.84 -19.84
N ASP A 219 1.76 26.97 -20.33
CA ASP A 219 1.12 28.25 -20.65
C ASP A 219 -0.39 27.98 -20.87
N VAL A 220 -1.13 27.85 -19.76
CA VAL A 220 -2.60 27.86 -19.77
C VAL A 220 -3.06 29.03 -18.92
N ASP A 221 -3.77 29.94 -19.59
CA ASP A 221 -4.41 31.13 -19.06
C ASP A 221 -5.24 30.81 -17.79
N GLU A 222 -4.99 31.56 -16.72
CA GLU A 222 -5.46 31.36 -15.33
C GLU A 222 -6.95 31.70 -15.17
N GLY A 223 -7.80 31.20 -16.07
CA GLY A 223 -9.24 31.42 -16.08
C GLY A 223 -9.98 30.37 -15.27
N ASP A 224 -10.37 30.71 -14.03
CA ASP A 224 -11.54 30.25 -13.24
C ASP A 224 -12.08 28.83 -13.49
N ALA A 225 -11.22 27.85 -13.74
CA ALA A 225 -11.63 26.46 -13.87
C ALA A 225 -12.19 25.98 -12.52
N PRO A 226 -13.30 25.22 -12.49
CA PRO A 226 -13.86 24.74 -11.24
C PRO A 226 -12.81 23.93 -10.48
N VAL A 227 -12.51 24.40 -9.26
CA VAL A 227 -11.43 23.91 -8.40
C VAL A 227 -11.55 22.41 -8.10
N PHE A 228 -12.78 21.87 -8.07
CA PHE A 228 -13.05 20.46 -7.82
C PHE A 228 -14.04 19.86 -8.83
N ARG A 229 -13.84 18.58 -9.17
CA ARG A 229 -14.69 17.79 -10.06
C ARG A 229 -15.51 16.78 -9.26
N LYS A 230 -16.68 16.40 -9.78
CA LYS A 230 -17.47 15.31 -9.21
C LYS A 230 -16.62 14.04 -9.13
N GLY A 231 -16.60 13.40 -7.96
CA GLY A 231 -15.79 12.22 -7.66
C GLY A 231 -14.42 12.54 -7.05
N ASP A 232 -13.99 13.81 -7.03
CA ASP A 232 -12.77 14.17 -6.32
C ASP A 232 -12.93 13.86 -4.82
N ARG A 233 -11.89 13.30 -4.24
CA ARG A 233 -11.72 13.18 -2.80
C ARG A 233 -11.12 14.48 -2.30
N ILE A 234 -11.74 15.10 -1.31
CA ILE A 234 -11.25 16.33 -0.69
C ILE A 234 -11.15 16.19 0.83
N VAL A 235 -10.31 17.02 1.46
CA VAL A 235 -10.27 17.21 2.92
C VAL A 235 -10.76 18.63 3.21
N CYS A 236 -11.84 18.76 3.97
CA CYS A 236 -12.43 20.06 4.31
C CYS A 236 -11.74 20.69 5.52
N ALA A 237 -12.20 21.88 5.92
CA ALA A 237 -11.63 22.64 7.05
C ALA A 237 -11.63 21.89 8.39
N ASP A 238 -12.57 20.96 8.56
CA ASP A 238 -12.69 20.10 9.75
C ASP A 238 -11.77 18.87 9.72
N GLY A 239 -10.95 18.72 8.68
CA GLY A 239 -10.05 17.58 8.50
C GLY A 239 -10.75 16.31 8.01
N VAL A 240 -12.07 16.31 7.82
CA VAL A 240 -12.80 15.13 7.36
C VAL A 240 -12.68 15.00 5.84
N THR A 241 -12.36 13.78 5.41
CA THR A 241 -12.35 13.41 4.00
C THR A 241 -13.77 13.27 3.48
N ARG A 242 -14.06 13.83 2.29
CA ARG A 242 -15.36 13.72 1.64
C ARG A 242 -15.22 13.52 0.13
N ILE A 243 -16.28 12.98 -0.49
CA ILE A 243 -16.39 12.89 -1.95
C ILE A 243 -17.20 14.07 -2.50
N VAL A 244 -16.65 14.75 -3.50
CA VAL A 244 -17.30 15.87 -4.19
C VAL A 244 -18.43 15.37 -5.10
N GLN A 245 -19.62 15.94 -4.95
CA GLN A 245 -20.75 15.72 -5.86
C GLN A 245 -20.80 16.75 -6.99
N GLY A 246 -20.27 17.95 -6.75
CA GLY A 246 -20.15 19.02 -7.72
C GLY A 246 -19.81 20.35 -7.04
N MET A 247 -19.76 21.43 -7.82
CA MET A 247 -19.70 22.79 -7.30
C MET A 247 -21.12 23.32 -7.12
N ALA A 248 -21.36 24.09 -6.05
CA ALA A 248 -22.65 24.78 -5.86
C ALA A 248 -22.80 25.89 -6.91
N PRO A 249 -24.03 26.32 -7.25
CA PRO A 249 -24.25 27.46 -8.14
C PRO A 249 -23.52 28.71 -7.62
N ALA A 250 -22.83 29.42 -8.51
CA ALA A 250 -22.13 30.64 -8.15
C ALA A 250 -23.12 31.72 -7.69
N VAL A 251 -22.89 32.28 -6.50
CA VAL A 251 -23.64 33.43 -5.98
C VAL A 251 -22.69 34.62 -5.98
N THR A 252 -23.11 35.72 -6.61
CA THR A 252 -22.29 36.94 -6.70
C THR A 252 -21.91 37.43 -5.30
N ALA A 253 -20.63 37.77 -5.11
CA ALA A 253 -20.05 38.22 -3.83
C ALA A 253 -19.97 37.16 -2.72
N GLU A 254 -20.28 35.89 -2.99
CA GLU A 254 -20.00 34.79 -2.08
C GLU A 254 -18.81 33.95 -2.57
N PRO A 255 -18.01 33.37 -1.67
CA PRO A 255 -16.94 32.45 -2.06
C PRO A 255 -17.52 31.20 -2.73
N ALA A 256 -16.77 30.63 -3.68
CA ALA A 256 -17.16 29.38 -4.32
C ALA A 256 -17.37 28.27 -3.29
N ARG A 257 -18.44 27.48 -3.47
CA ARG A 257 -18.81 26.38 -2.57
C ARG A 257 -18.77 25.04 -3.30
N VAL A 258 -18.32 24.01 -2.61
CA VAL A 258 -18.30 22.62 -3.08
C VAL A 258 -19.41 21.83 -2.39
N VAL A 259 -20.19 21.09 -3.16
CA VAL A 259 -21.23 20.18 -2.66
C VAL A 259 -20.60 18.80 -2.50
N VAL A 260 -20.68 18.24 -1.30
CA VAL A 260 -20.10 16.93 -0.95
C VAL A 260 -21.19 15.88 -0.78
N GLU A 261 -20.80 14.63 -0.55
CA GLU A 261 -21.73 13.54 -0.24
C GLU A 261 -22.67 13.91 0.92
N GLY A 262 -23.96 13.56 0.77
CA GLY A 262 -25.03 14.01 1.67
C GLY A 262 -25.57 15.42 1.38
N GLY A 263 -25.05 16.12 0.36
CA GLY A 263 -25.58 17.41 -0.11
C GLY A 263 -25.16 18.62 0.71
N SER A 264 -24.23 18.45 1.66
CA SER A 264 -23.68 19.58 2.43
C SER A 264 -22.79 20.48 1.56
N GLU A 265 -22.72 21.77 1.87
CA GLU A 265 -21.93 22.74 1.14
C GLU A 265 -20.77 23.28 1.98
N TRP A 266 -19.59 23.38 1.38
CA TRP A 266 -18.37 23.86 2.03
C TRP A 266 -17.69 24.95 1.20
N ILE A 267 -17.03 25.90 1.85
CA ILE A 267 -16.22 26.92 1.15
C ILE A 267 -15.04 26.21 0.47
N ALA A 268 -15.00 26.25 -0.86
CA ALA A 268 -14.04 25.50 -1.67
C ALA A 268 -12.58 25.87 -1.34
N ALA A 269 -12.30 27.15 -1.06
CA ALA A 269 -10.97 27.63 -0.67
C ALA A 269 -10.46 27.05 0.66
N ASN A 270 -11.36 26.52 1.50
CA ASN A 270 -11.00 25.86 2.76
C ASN A 270 -10.91 24.33 2.62
N CYS A 271 -11.05 23.81 1.41
CA CYS A 271 -10.92 22.40 1.10
C CYS A 271 -9.63 22.15 0.33
N LEU A 272 -9.04 20.97 0.54
CA LEU A 272 -7.86 20.50 -0.18
C LEU A 272 -8.25 19.29 -1.02
N ARG A 273 -7.83 19.26 -2.29
CA ARG A 273 -7.92 18.02 -3.07
C ARG A 273 -7.00 16.98 -2.45
N ALA A 274 -7.49 15.76 -2.33
CA ALA A 274 -6.82 14.63 -1.69
C ALA A 274 -7.04 13.37 -2.52
N ASN A 275 -7.03 13.50 -3.86
CA ASN A 275 -7.04 12.33 -4.72
C ASN A 275 -5.73 11.57 -4.54
N PHE A 276 -5.76 10.28 -4.88
CA PHE A 276 -4.60 9.42 -4.76
C PHE A 276 -3.39 9.94 -5.56
N SER A 277 -3.61 10.47 -6.77
CA SER A 277 -2.57 11.12 -7.58
C SER A 277 -1.89 12.27 -6.84
N ASP A 278 -2.69 13.13 -6.20
CA ASP A 278 -2.22 14.34 -5.54
C ASP A 278 -1.38 13.98 -4.30
N ILE A 279 -1.80 12.93 -3.57
CA ILE A 279 -1.06 12.35 -2.44
C ILE A 279 0.29 11.77 -2.91
N LEU A 280 0.29 10.99 -3.99
CA LEU A 280 1.53 10.45 -4.56
C LEU A 280 2.49 11.56 -5.02
N ASP A 281 1.96 12.62 -5.63
CA ASP A 281 2.76 13.76 -6.06
C ASP A 281 3.40 14.50 -4.88
N ALA A 282 2.64 14.65 -3.79
CA ALA A 282 3.18 15.22 -2.56
C ALA A 282 4.25 14.35 -1.92
N HIS A 283 4.10 13.01 -1.91
CA HIS A 283 5.16 12.09 -1.47
C HIS A 283 6.42 12.22 -2.33
N ARG A 284 6.28 12.26 -3.66
CA ARG A 284 7.41 12.45 -4.58
C ARG A 284 8.15 13.76 -4.32
N ARG A 285 7.41 14.87 -4.17
CA ARG A 285 7.98 16.18 -3.84
C ARG A 285 8.67 16.18 -2.48
N SER A 286 8.02 15.63 -1.45
CA SER A 286 8.59 15.50 -0.11
C SER A 286 9.90 14.70 -0.13
N ASN A 287 9.93 13.55 -0.81
CA ASN A 287 11.14 12.73 -0.94
C ASN A 287 12.27 13.46 -1.67
N ALA A 288 11.96 14.11 -2.78
CA ALA A 288 12.95 14.86 -3.56
C ALA A 288 13.51 16.07 -2.78
N ALA A 289 12.64 16.84 -2.12
CA ALA A 289 13.02 17.97 -1.28
C ALA A 289 13.83 17.51 -0.07
N GLY A 290 13.41 16.44 0.60
CA GLY A 290 14.12 15.82 1.72
C GLY A 290 15.47 15.22 1.33
N ALA A 291 15.64 14.76 0.09
CA ALA A 291 16.95 14.37 -0.43
C ALA A 291 17.88 15.59 -0.55
N ARG A 292 17.41 16.69 -1.16
CA ARG A 292 18.18 17.94 -1.30
C ARG A 292 18.59 18.55 0.05
N VAL A 293 17.68 18.54 1.03
CA VAL A 293 17.94 19.06 2.39
C VAL A 293 19.04 18.25 3.10
N ARG A 294 19.13 16.93 2.85
CA ARG A 294 20.10 16.04 3.48
C ARG A 294 21.49 16.07 2.85
N THR A 295 21.59 16.28 1.54
CA THR A 295 22.88 16.17 0.83
C THR A 295 23.84 17.31 1.14
N GLU A 296 23.34 18.53 1.31
CA GLU A 296 24.17 19.73 1.57
C GLU A 296 23.50 20.66 2.59
N PRO A 297 23.60 20.36 3.90
CA PRO A 297 22.94 21.15 4.93
C PRO A 297 23.65 22.49 5.17
N ASP A 298 23.28 23.50 4.39
CA ASP A 298 23.72 24.89 4.57
C ASP A 298 22.52 25.83 4.72
N PRO A 299 22.23 26.35 5.92
CA PRO A 299 21.10 27.25 6.14
C PRO A 299 21.23 28.60 5.42
N THR A 300 22.43 28.98 4.97
CA THR A 300 22.65 30.22 4.21
C THR A 300 22.40 30.04 2.71
N ASN A 301 22.47 28.81 2.21
CA ASN A 301 22.24 28.49 0.79
C ASN A 301 20.75 28.72 0.43
N PRO A 302 20.44 29.59 -0.56
CA PRO A 302 19.05 29.85 -0.97
C PRO A 302 18.34 28.60 -1.53
N GLN A 303 19.07 27.70 -2.20
CA GLN A 303 18.49 26.46 -2.73
C GLN A 303 18.10 25.49 -1.61
N TRP A 304 18.94 25.39 -0.56
CA TRP A 304 18.62 24.58 0.61
C TRP A 304 17.37 25.12 1.33
N ARG A 305 17.27 26.43 1.52
CA ARG A 305 16.08 27.06 2.12
C ARG A 305 14.81 26.85 1.28
N ALA A 306 14.93 26.93 -0.05
CA ALA A 306 13.83 26.64 -0.95
C ALA A 306 13.38 25.17 -0.85
N ALA A 307 14.33 24.23 -0.83
CA ALA A 307 14.04 22.80 -0.64
C ALA A 307 13.40 22.53 0.73
N LEU A 308 13.86 23.18 1.80
CA LEU A 308 13.25 23.05 3.13
C LEU A 308 11.82 23.58 3.15
N ALA A 309 11.56 24.72 2.49
CA ALA A 309 10.21 25.28 2.39
C ALA A 309 9.27 24.35 1.60
N GLU A 310 9.74 23.80 0.48
CA GLU A 310 9.00 22.81 -0.32
C GLU A 310 8.70 21.53 0.48
N LEU A 311 9.69 21.03 1.23
CA LEU A 311 9.52 19.88 2.12
C LEU A 311 8.44 20.18 3.18
N GLY A 312 8.50 21.35 3.82
CA GLY A 312 7.50 21.77 4.80
C GLY A 312 6.09 21.81 4.21
N GLN A 313 5.92 22.41 3.03
CA GLN A 313 4.63 22.47 2.34
C GLN A 313 4.09 21.08 1.96
N ALA A 314 4.96 20.19 1.46
CA ALA A 314 4.56 18.83 1.10
C ALA A 314 4.14 18.02 2.33
N LEU A 315 4.88 18.13 3.44
CA LEU A 315 4.54 17.48 4.70
C LEU A 315 3.27 18.03 5.33
N ASP A 316 3.04 19.35 5.28
CA ASP A 316 1.80 19.96 5.77
C ASP A 316 0.58 19.54 4.95
N TYR A 317 0.75 19.39 3.63
CA TYR A 317 -0.29 18.81 2.78
C TYR A 317 -0.54 17.34 3.14
N LEU A 318 0.49 16.50 3.21
CA LEU A 318 0.35 15.07 3.54
C LEU A 318 -0.27 14.86 4.93
N ARG A 319 0.10 15.68 5.92
CA ARG A 319 -0.52 15.67 7.25
C ARG A 319 -2.03 15.91 7.19
N LYS A 320 -2.55 16.62 6.19
CA LYS A 320 -3.99 16.87 6.06
C LYS A 320 -4.67 15.84 5.15
N ALA A 321 -4.05 15.54 4.01
CA ALA A 321 -4.63 14.82 2.89
C ALA A 321 -4.45 13.30 2.95
N ASP A 322 -3.33 12.81 3.51
CA ASP A 322 -3.01 11.37 3.54
C ASP A 322 -3.47 10.74 4.87
N PRO A 323 -4.47 9.85 4.86
CA PRO A 323 -4.93 9.14 6.06
C PRO A 323 -3.82 8.37 6.76
N THR A 324 -2.89 7.79 6.00
CA THR A 324 -1.80 6.98 6.56
C THR A 324 -0.87 7.85 7.40
N VAL A 325 -0.52 9.03 6.89
CA VAL A 325 0.33 10.00 7.60
C VAL A 325 -0.40 10.54 8.83
N ARG A 326 -1.70 10.84 8.72
CA ARG A 326 -2.52 11.28 9.87
C ARG A 326 -2.57 10.27 10.99
N VAL A 327 -2.81 9.01 10.65
CA VAL A 327 -2.89 7.92 11.63
C VAL A 327 -1.54 7.70 12.29
N ALA A 328 -0.45 7.72 11.52
CA ALA A 328 0.89 7.59 12.08
C ALA A 328 1.23 8.73 13.07
N LEU A 329 0.94 9.98 12.71
CA LEU A 329 1.17 11.13 13.59
C LEU A 329 0.30 11.07 14.86
N ALA A 330 -0.97 10.73 14.72
CA ALA A 330 -1.86 10.59 15.88
C ALA A 330 -1.45 9.43 16.79
N GLU A 331 -0.91 8.34 16.22
CA GLU A 331 -0.35 7.23 17.01
C GLU A 331 0.93 7.64 17.74
N ASP A 332 1.81 8.44 17.13
CA ASP A 332 3.00 8.98 17.79
C ASP A 332 2.62 9.90 18.97
N ASP A 333 1.65 10.80 18.77
CA ASP A 333 1.11 11.65 19.84
C ASP A 333 0.52 10.81 20.98
N ALA A 334 -0.23 9.75 20.63
CA ALA A 334 -0.81 8.81 21.59
C ALA A 334 0.27 8.03 22.35
N ARG A 335 1.35 7.59 21.67
CA ARG A 335 2.50 6.93 22.28
C ARG A 335 3.19 7.85 23.29
N ASP A 336 3.40 9.11 22.95
CA ASP A 336 4.02 10.09 23.83
C ASP A 336 3.14 10.43 25.04
N ALA A 337 1.82 10.54 24.85
CA ALA A 337 0.87 10.70 25.95
C ALA A 337 0.90 9.51 26.91
N VAL A 338 0.84 8.29 26.40
CA VAL A 338 0.90 7.08 27.24
C VAL A 338 2.24 6.99 27.96
N LYS A 339 3.37 7.23 27.30
CA LYS A 339 4.70 7.12 27.91
C LYS A 339 4.95 8.12 29.04
N ARG A 340 4.25 9.26 29.05
CA ARG A 340 4.27 10.19 30.18
C ARG A 340 3.62 9.62 31.45
N VAL A 341 2.65 8.72 31.31
CA VAL A 341 1.94 8.06 32.42
C VAL A 341 2.52 6.67 32.73
N HIS A 342 2.93 5.94 31.70
CA HIS A 342 3.41 4.57 31.73
C HIS A 342 4.69 4.45 30.89
N ALA A 343 5.85 4.69 31.51
CA ALA A 343 7.14 4.78 30.81
C ALA A 343 7.54 3.49 30.05
N ASP A 344 7.03 2.33 30.45
CA ASP A 344 7.29 1.03 29.84
C ASP A 344 6.24 0.61 28.79
N ALA A 345 5.34 1.51 28.40
CA ALA A 345 4.28 1.20 27.45
C ALA A 345 4.82 0.84 26.05
N CYS A 346 4.26 -0.23 25.49
CA CYS A 346 4.61 -0.79 24.18
C CYS A 346 3.40 -1.47 23.51
N GLY A 347 3.58 -1.99 22.30
CA GLY A 347 2.58 -2.85 21.65
C GLY A 347 1.25 -2.15 21.36
N PHE A 348 1.30 -1.02 20.68
CA PHE A 348 0.12 -0.24 20.32
C PHE A 348 -0.68 -0.97 19.23
N GLN A 349 -1.98 -1.20 19.45
CA GLN A 349 -2.87 -1.84 18.46
C GLN A 349 -4.11 -0.96 18.22
N PRO A 350 -4.45 -0.65 16.95
CA PRO A 350 -5.52 0.28 16.63
C PRO A 350 -6.91 -0.31 16.92
N ILE A 351 -7.81 0.54 17.43
CA ILE A 351 -9.23 0.27 17.64
C ILE A 351 -10.01 1.08 16.59
N HIS A 352 -10.84 0.42 15.79
CA HIS A 352 -11.65 1.06 14.74
C HIS A 352 -13.13 1.02 15.10
N ASN A 353 -13.89 2.02 14.67
CA ASN A 353 -15.34 1.90 14.60
C ASN A 353 -15.75 1.11 13.35
N THR A 354 -16.94 0.51 13.40
CA THR A 354 -17.49 -0.23 12.26
C THR A 354 -17.68 0.71 11.08
N GLY A 355 -16.95 0.48 9.99
CA GLY A 355 -17.04 1.26 8.75
C GLY A 355 -16.15 2.51 8.71
N GLU A 356 -15.33 2.76 9.74
CA GLU A 356 -14.34 3.83 9.72
C GLU A 356 -12.97 3.30 9.30
N ASP A 357 -12.32 4.00 8.37
CA ASP A 357 -10.98 3.65 7.88
C ASP A 357 -9.86 4.06 8.85
N GLU A 358 -10.14 4.97 9.77
CA GLU A 358 -9.16 5.50 10.72
C GLU A 358 -9.46 5.00 12.15
N PRO A 359 -8.43 4.70 12.96
CA PRO A 359 -8.63 4.30 14.34
C PRO A 359 -9.16 5.45 15.19
N VAL A 360 -10.05 5.12 16.12
CA VAL A 360 -10.57 6.05 17.14
C VAL A 360 -9.72 6.05 18.41
N ALA A 361 -8.94 4.99 18.62
CA ALA A 361 -8.06 4.82 19.76
C ALA A 361 -7.00 3.72 19.47
N TRP A 362 -6.06 3.55 20.40
CA TRP A 362 -5.14 2.41 20.42
C TRP A 362 -5.15 1.75 21.79
N THR A 363 -5.16 0.41 21.81
CA THR A 363 -4.74 -0.30 23.02
C THR A 363 -3.22 -0.20 23.15
N PHE A 364 -2.70 -0.19 24.37
CA PHE A 364 -1.27 -0.28 24.67
C PHE A 364 -1.04 -1.31 25.78
N ARG A 365 0.19 -1.83 25.88
CA ARG A 365 0.60 -2.79 26.90
C ARG A 365 1.69 -2.21 27.79
N THR A 366 1.58 -2.40 29.10
CA THR A 366 2.63 -2.17 30.09
C THR A 366 3.05 -3.50 30.73
N GLY A 367 4.25 -3.58 31.29
CA GLY A 367 4.78 -4.80 31.89
C GLY A 367 5.12 -5.92 30.90
N HIS A 368 5.56 -7.06 31.44
CA HIS A 368 5.97 -8.23 30.66
C HIS A 368 5.41 -9.53 31.24
N GLY A 369 5.17 -10.52 30.37
CA GLY A 369 4.68 -11.85 30.76
C GLY A 369 3.36 -11.78 31.54
N ALA A 370 3.28 -12.45 32.69
CA ALA A 370 2.10 -12.46 33.55
C ALA A 370 1.77 -11.09 34.19
N ALA A 371 2.74 -10.18 34.24
CA ALA A 371 2.53 -8.82 34.72
C ALA A 371 2.03 -7.86 33.61
N SER A 372 1.81 -8.37 32.38
CA SER A 372 1.30 -7.54 31.29
C SER A 372 -0.06 -6.97 31.64
N ARG A 373 -0.25 -5.68 31.41
CA ARG A 373 -1.53 -5.00 31.54
C ARG A 373 -1.79 -4.13 30.32
N TYR A 374 -3.05 -3.94 29.99
CA TYR A 374 -3.49 -3.27 28.76
C TYR A 374 -4.38 -2.09 29.07
N GLY A 375 -4.03 -0.93 28.55
CA GLY A 375 -4.85 0.29 28.61
C GLY A 375 -5.27 0.74 27.22
N VAL A 376 -5.99 1.86 27.16
CA VAL A 376 -6.42 2.50 25.90
C VAL A 376 -6.01 3.97 25.92
N VAL A 377 -5.56 4.49 24.78
CA VAL A 377 -5.32 5.91 24.52
C VAL A 377 -6.13 6.33 23.30
N THR A 378 -6.83 7.45 23.39
CA THR A 378 -7.69 7.95 22.30
C THR A 378 -6.85 8.53 21.16
N ARG A 379 -7.50 8.75 20.02
CA ARG A 379 -6.91 9.46 18.88
C ARG A 379 -6.39 10.85 19.22
N THR A 380 -7.02 11.53 20.17
CA THR A 380 -6.63 12.87 20.66
C THR A 380 -5.52 12.83 21.71
N ALA A 381 -4.85 11.68 21.86
CA ALA A 381 -3.77 11.45 22.82
C ALA A 381 -4.20 11.58 24.29
N GLU A 382 -5.44 11.18 24.62
CA GLU A 382 -5.95 11.11 25.99
C GLU A 382 -5.89 9.66 26.49
N VAL A 383 -5.19 9.42 27.61
CA VAL A 383 -5.16 8.09 28.23
C VAL A 383 -6.50 7.83 28.90
N CYS A 384 -7.20 6.79 28.44
CA CYS A 384 -8.57 6.50 28.86
C CYS A 384 -8.62 6.13 30.37
N PRO A 385 -9.55 6.69 31.16
CA PRO A 385 -9.59 6.49 32.61
C PRO A 385 -10.15 5.12 33.05
N VAL A 386 -10.58 4.26 32.11
CA VAL A 386 -11.15 2.94 32.41
C VAL A 386 -10.17 1.99 33.11
N GLY A 387 -8.88 2.32 33.16
CA GLY A 387 -7.85 1.59 33.89
C GLY A 387 -7.10 0.59 33.02
N LEU A 388 -6.32 -0.28 33.68
CA LEU A 388 -5.49 -1.29 33.03
C LEU A 388 -6.08 -2.70 33.24
N TYR A 389 -6.13 -3.50 32.17
CA TYR A 389 -6.75 -4.82 32.14
C TYR A 389 -5.76 -5.93 31.83
N GLU A 390 -6.14 -7.18 32.10
CA GLU A 390 -5.28 -8.34 31.79
C GLU A 390 -5.17 -8.62 30.28
N TYR A 391 -6.22 -8.30 29.50
CA TYR A 391 -6.29 -8.61 28.07
C TYR A 391 -6.61 -7.35 27.24
N PRO A 392 -6.07 -7.22 26.02
CA PRO A 392 -6.33 -6.07 25.14
C PRO A 392 -7.81 -5.98 24.74
N THR A 393 -8.47 -7.11 24.51
CA THR A 393 -9.90 -7.16 24.15
C THR A 393 -10.81 -6.68 25.29
N THR A 394 -10.41 -6.86 26.56
CA THR A 394 -11.14 -6.33 27.71
C THR A 394 -10.96 -4.81 27.81
N ALA A 395 -9.75 -4.31 27.58
CA ALA A 395 -9.47 -2.87 27.55
C ALA A 395 -10.26 -2.17 26.43
N GLU A 396 -10.27 -2.73 25.22
CA GLU A 396 -11.08 -2.22 24.10
C GLU A 396 -12.58 -2.19 24.45
N ARG A 397 -13.11 -3.27 25.03
CA ARG A 397 -14.54 -3.33 25.40
C ARG A 397 -14.90 -2.27 26.44
N ALA A 398 -14.04 -2.09 27.44
CA ALA A 398 -14.25 -1.07 28.47
C ALA A 398 -14.22 0.34 27.87
N TYR A 399 -13.30 0.62 26.94
CA TYR A 399 -13.26 1.87 26.19
C TYR A 399 -14.58 2.12 25.43
N ARG A 400 -15.07 1.13 24.66
CA ARG A 400 -16.32 1.27 23.89
C ARG A 400 -17.55 1.49 24.79
N GLN A 401 -17.58 0.84 25.96
CA GLN A 401 -18.64 1.07 26.94
C GLN A 401 -18.60 2.49 27.50
N HIS A 402 -17.41 2.98 27.85
CA HIS A 402 -17.21 4.34 28.32
C HIS A 402 -17.61 5.39 27.27
N GLU A 403 -17.26 5.19 26.00
CA GLU A 403 -17.65 6.09 24.91
C GLU A 403 -19.17 6.12 24.70
N ALA A 404 -19.82 4.96 24.80
CA ALA A 404 -21.27 4.85 24.73
C ALA A 404 -21.99 5.52 25.92
N GLU A 405 -21.35 5.59 27.09
CA GLU A 405 -21.85 6.33 28.26
C GLU A 405 -21.72 7.84 28.08
N LEU A 406 -20.63 8.33 27.48
CA LEU A 406 -20.42 9.76 27.21
C LEU A 406 -21.36 10.34 26.15
N THR A 407 -21.87 9.49 25.25
CA THR A 407 -22.77 9.90 24.16
C THR A 407 -24.25 9.92 24.59
N ARG A 408 -24.58 9.39 25.77
CA ARG A 408 -25.94 9.42 26.35
C ARG A 408 -26.16 10.68 27.17
#